data_AF-A0A699ZM25-F1
#
_entry.id   AF-A0A699ZM25-F1
#
_cell.length_a   1.000
_cell.length_b   1.000
_cell.length_c   1.000
_cell.angle_alpha   90.00
_cell.angle_beta   90.00
_cell.angle_gamma   90.00
#
_symmetry.space_group_name_H-M   'P 1'
#
loop_
_entity.id
_entity.type
_entity.pdbx_description
1 polymer ?
#
loop_
_entity_poly.entity_id
_entity_poly.type
_entity_poly.pdbx_seq_one_letter_code
_entity_poly.pdbx_strand_id
1 'polypeptide(L)'
;MSSKANEEAALEVIRRHAEAINKLLSSKRIQLYQVGPNKTTFYKELSAEESAKYKGLAADELMVYQTIQSSGSAGLWTKDMKTRTNLAQPHITKILKVLEGRRLVHPMCIHYVVWG
;
A
#
# COMPACT_ATOMS: atom_id res chain seq x y z
N MET A 1 -40.55 -18.02 -10.01
CA MET A 1 -39.69 -18.70 -9.01
C MET A 1 -38.25 -18.91 -9.50
N SER A 2 -37.99 -19.16 -10.80
CA SER A 2 -36.62 -19.34 -11.31
C SER A 2 -35.72 -18.10 -11.33
N SER A 3 -36.26 -16.88 -11.38
CA SER A 3 -35.42 -15.66 -11.46
C SER A 3 -34.64 -15.38 -10.17
N LYS A 4 -35.25 -15.59 -9.00
CA LYS A 4 -34.61 -15.36 -7.69
C LYS A 4 -33.46 -16.32 -7.40
N ALA A 5 -33.58 -17.57 -7.84
CA ALA A 5 -32.54 -18.59 -7.64
C ALA A 5 -31.26 -18.31 -8.43
N ASN A 6 -31.39 -17.73 -9.65
CA ASN A 6 -30.23 -17.35 -10.46
C ASN A 6 -29.47 -16.14 -9.86
N GLU A 7 -30.21 -15.21 -9.25
CA GLU A 7 -29.66 -14.02 -8.63
C GLU A 7 -28.92 -14.35 -7.32
N GLU A 8 -29.46 -15.25 -6.49
CA GLU A 8 -28.75 -15.77 -5.30
C GLU A 8 -27.49 -16.56 -5.64
N ALA A 9 -27.53 -17.38 -6.70
CA ALA A 9 -26.36 -18.11 -7.18
C ALA A 9 -25.25 -17.15 -7.66
N ALA A 10 -25.63 -16.07 -8.35
CA ALA A 10 -24.67 -15.03 -8.78
C ALA A 10 -24.03 -14.31 -7.58
N LEU A 11 -24.81 -14.00 -6.54
CA LEU A 11 -24.31 -13.36 -5.31
C LEU A 11 -23.33 -14.26 -4.55
N GLU A 12 -23.60 -15.56 -4.44
CA GLU A 12 -22.68 -16.51 -3.79
C GLU A 12 -21.35 -16.61 -4.55
N VAL A 13 -21.38 -16.63 -5.88
CA VAL A 13 -20.16 -16.62 -6.70
C VAL A 13 -19.35 -15.34 -6.44
N ILE A 14 -19.99 -14.17 -6.47
CA ILE A 14 -19.32 -12.89 -6.19
C ILE A 14 -18.70 -12.89 -4.79
N ARG A 15 -19.42 -13.41 -3.79
CA ARG A 15 -18.93 -13.48 -2.41
C ARG A 15 -17.68 -14.36 -2.29
N ARG A 16 -17.68 -15.54 -2.91
CA ARG A 16 -16.50 -16.43 -2.92
C ARG A 16 -15.28 -15.79 -3.57
N HIS A 17 -15.48 -15.04 -4.66
CA HIS A 17 -14.40 -14.31 -5.29
C HIS A 17 -13.86 -13.21 -4.38
N ALA A 18 -14.75 -12.45 -3.72
CA ALA A 18 -14.36 -11.42 -2.76
C ALA A 18 -13.58 -12.02 -1.57
N GLU A 19 -14.01 -13.16 -1.03
CA GLU A 19 -13.33 -13.87 0.06
C GLU A 19 -11.93 -14.35 -0.35
N ALA A 20 -11.79 -14.93 -1.55
CA ALA A 20 -10.51 -15.37 -2.08
C ALA A 20 -9.54 -14.18 -2.26
N ILE A 21 -10.03 -13.07 -2.81
CA ILE A 21 -9.25 -11.83 -2.98
C ILE A 21 -8.83 -11.28 -1.61
N ASN A 22 -9.75 -11.19 -0.65
CA ASN A 22 -9.47 -10.71 0.70
C ASN A 22 -8.43 -11.58 1.42
N LYS A 23 -8.44 -12.89 1.21
CA LYS A 23 -7.43 -13.81 1.76
C LYS A 23 -6.04 -13.55 1.15
N LEU A 24 -5.97 -13.29 -0.15
CA LEU A 24 -4.70 -12.96 -0.81
C LEU A 24 -4.16 -11.58 -0.36
N LEU A 25 -5.06 -10.62 -0.16
CA LEU A 25 -4.73 -9.29 0.37
C LEU A 25 -4.22 -9.35 1.82
N SER A 26 -4.91 -10.10 2.69
CA SER A 26 -4.49 -10.24 4.09
C SER A 26 -3.13 -10.93 4.21
N SER A 27 -2.83 -11.86 3.30
CA SER A 27 -1.51 -12.50 3.20
C SER A 27 -0.41 -11.61 2.58
N LYS A 28 -0.73 -10.36 2.19
CA LYS A 28 0.17 -9.42 1.50
C LYS A 28 0.88 -10.04 0.29
N ARG A 29 0.18 -10.90 -0.45
CA ARG A 29 0.68 -11.55 -1.69
C ARG A 29 0.28 -10.78 -2.95
N ILE A 30 -0.82 -10.05 -2.89
CA ILE A 30 -1.27 -9.17 -3.95
C ILE A 30 -1.45 -7.76 -3.39
N GLN A 31 -1.25 -6.77 -4.23
CA GLN A 31 -1.50 -5.37 -3.91
C GLN A 31 -2.50 -4.80 -4.91
N LEU A 32 -3.43 -4.01 -4.40
CA LEU A 32 -4.42 -3.28 -5.18
C LEU A 32 -3.89 -1.90 -5.51
N TYR A 33 -4.12 -1.45 -6.74
CA TYR A 33 -3.84 -0.09 -7.18
C TYR A 33 -5.04 0.42 -7.95
N GLN A 34 -5.44 1.66 -7.70
CA GLN A 34 -6.46 2.32 -8.50
C GLN A 34 -5.77 3.31 -9.42
N VAL A 35 -6.01 3.18 -10.73
CA VAL A 35 -5.39 4.05 -11.73
C VAL A 35 -6.47 4.75 -12.54
N GLY A 36 -6.30 6.07 -12.70
CA GLY A 36 -7.14 6.90 -13.55
C GLY A 36 -8.42 7.44 -12.88
N PRO A 37 -9.14 8.33 -13.58
CA PRO A 37 -10.34 9.00 -13.06
C PRO A 37 -11.51 8.04 -12.79
N ASN A 38 -11.50 6.88 -13.43
CA ASN A 38 -12.56 5.87 -13.32
C ASN A 38 -12.35 4.86 -12.17
N LYS A 39 -11.32 5.05 -11.33
CA LYS A 39 -10.96 4.15 -10.20
C LYS A 39 -10.84 2.66 -10.61
N THR A 40 -10.36 2.40 -11.82
CA THR A 40 -10.15 1.02 -12.29
C THR A 40 -9.14 0.35 -11.37
N THR A 41 -9.53 -0.78 -10.80
CA THR A 41 -8.74 -1.52 -9.82
C THR A 41 -7.85 -2.53 -10.52
N PHE A 42 -6.54 -2.38 -10.36
CA PHE A 42 -5.51 -3.28 -10.86
C PHE A 42 -4.93 -4.10 -9.71
N TYR A 43 -4.57 -5.35 -10.02
CA TYR A 43 -3.92 -6.27 -9.08
C TYR A 43 -2.48 -6.50 -9.55
N LYS A 44 -1.51 -6.27 -8.67
CA LYS A 44 -0.11 -6.68 -8.89
C LYS A 44 0.21 -7.81 -7.93
N GLU A 45 0.79 -8.87 -8.46
CA GLU A 45 1.43 -9.90 -7.63
C GLU A 45 2.71 -9.32 -7.00
N LEU A 46 2.88 -9.54 -5.70
CA LEU A 46 4.08 -9.18 -4.98
C LEU A 46 5.01 -10.39 -4.93
N SER A 47 6.29 -10.19 -5.23
CA SER A 47 7.28 -11.25 -5.07
C SER A 47 7.40 -11.67 -3.60
N ALA A 48 7.93 -12.87 -3.34
CA ALA A 48 8.16 -13.34 -1.96
C ALA A 48 9.05 -12.37 -1.16
N GLU A 49 10.02 -11.74 -1.81
CA GLU A 49 10.90 -10.74 -1.22
C GLU A 49 10.16 -9.44 -0.90
N GLU A 50 9.32 -8.95 -1.80
CA GLU A 50 8.48 -7.77 -1.55
C GLU A 50 7.49 -8.04 -0.40
N SER A 51 6.83 -9.21 -0.42
CA SER A 51 5.92 -9.64 0.64
C SER A 51 6.62 -9.73 2.01
N ALA A 52 7.86 -10.22 2.04
CA ALA A 52 8.67 -10.25 3.26
C ALA A 52 9.01 -8.85 3.79
N LYS A 53 9.31 -7.90 2.90
CA LYS A 53 9.52 -6.48 3.27
C LYS A 53 8.25 -5.87 3.85
N TYR A 54 7.08 -6.23 3.31
CA TYR A 54 5.78 -5.79 3.82
C TYR A 54 5.34 -6.46 5.12
N LYS A 55 5.89 -7.64 5.45
CA LYS A 55 5.54 -8.36 6.68
C LYS A 55 6.05 -7.59 7.91
N GLY A 56 5.12 -7.31 8.83
CA GLY A 56 5.39 -6.57 10.05
C GLY A 56 5.51 -5.05 9.90
N LEU A 57 5.13 -4.48 8.76
CA LEU A 57 4.87 -3.04 8.65
C LEU A 57 3.41 -2.75 8.99
N ALA A 58 3.18 -1.73 9.81
CA ALA A 58 1.86 -1.16 10.08
C ALA A 58 1.29 -0.47 8.84
N ALA A 59 -0.01 -0.17 8.84
CA ALA A 59 -0.69 0.44 7.69
C ALA A 59 -0.06 1.79 7.27
N ASP A 60 0.27 2.64 8.25
CA ASP A 60 0.88 3.95 8.01
C ASP A 60 2.31 3.82 7.46
N GLU A 61 3.08 2.87 8.00
CA GLU A 61 4.44 2.59 7.54
C GLU A 61 4.45 2.04 6.11
N LEU A 62 3.48 1.19 5.79
CA LEU A 62 3.25 0.66 4.44
C LEU A 62 2.95 1.80 3.45
N MET A 63 2.07 2.72 3.83
CA MET A 63 1.69 3.86 2.99
C MET A 63 2.88 4.77 2.71
N VAL A 64 3.68 5.10 3.72
CA VAL A 64 4.91 5.90 3.55
C VAL A 64 5.91 5.16 2.66
N TYR A 65 6.15 3.87 2.92
CA TYR A 65 7.06 3.06 2.11
C TYR A 65 6.64 3.00 0.63
N GLN A 66 5.35 2.78 0.34
CA GLN A 66 4.82 2.77 -1.03
C GLN A 66 4.99 4.14 -1.72
N THR A 67 4.82 5.22 -0.96
CA THR A 67 5.02 6.58 -1.49
C THR A 67 6.48 6.82 -1.87
N ILE A 68 7.43 6.33 -1.06
CA ILE A 68 8.87 6.38 -1.35
C ILE A 68 9.21 5.49 -2.56
N GLN A 69 8.70 4.25 -2.61
CA GLN A 69 8.94 3.34 -3.74
C GLN A 69 8.42 3.94 -5.06
N SER A 70 7.28 4.64 -5.02
CA SER A 70 6.71 5.33 -6.18
C SER A 70 7.54 6.53 -6.65
N SER A 71 8.39 7.11 -5.78
CA SER A 71 9.30 8.21 -6.16
C SER A 71 10.58 7.73 -6.84
N GLY A 72 10.90 6.43 -6.73
CA GLY A 72 12.07 5.82 -7.37
C GLY A 72 13.38 6.56 -7.04
N SER A 73 14.12 6.94 -8.09
CA SER A 73 15.42 7.62 -7.97
C SER A 73 15.33 9.13 -7.84
N ALA A 74 14.14 9.74 -8.01
CA ALA A 74 13.98 11.20 -7.97
C ALA A 74 14.01 11.76 -6.54
N GLY A 75 13.91 10.89 -5.53
CA GLY A 75 13.77 11.28 -4.13
C GLY A 75 12.40 11.88 -3.83
N LEU A 76 12.08 11.99 -2.54
CA LEU A 76 10.81 12.51 -2.07
C LEU A 76 11.02 13.44 -0.88
N TRP A 77 10.34 14.59 -0.92
CA TRP A 77 10.42 15.59 0.13
C TRP A 77 9.44 15.23 1.24
N THR A 78 9.84 15.46 2.49
CA THR A 78 8.99 15.21 3.66
C THR A 78 7.67 16.02 3.63
N LYS A 79 7.68 17.20 3.02
CA LYS A 79 6.47 18.02 2.79
C LYS A 79 5.50 17.32 1.81
N ASP A 80 6.00 16.76 0.71
CA ASP A 80 5.19 16.00 -0.25
C ASP A 80 4.67 14.69 0.35
N MET A 81 5.47 14.02 1.19
CA MET A 81 5.00 12.85 1.94
C MET A 81 3.81 13.19 2.84
N LYS A 82 3.86 14.32 3.55
CA LYS A 82 2.73 14.79 4.38
C LYS A 82 1.47 15.01 3.53
N THR A 83 1.59 15.65 2.38
CA THR A 83 0.45 15.91 1.50
C THR A 83 -0.16 14.62 0.92
N ARG A 84 0.68 13.61 0.61
CA ARG A 84 0.21 12.34 0.03
C ARG A 84 -0.35 11.36 1.06
N THR A 85 0.23 11.31 2.25
CA THR A 85 -0.14 10.35 3.30
C THR A 85 -1.11 10.90 4.33
N ASN A 86 -1.29 12.23 4.37
CA ASN A 86 -2.07 12.94 5.39
C ASN A 86 -1.60 12.65 6.84
N LEU A 87 -0.33 12.26 7.01
CA LEU A 87 0.28 12.00 8.32
C LEU A 87 1.00 13.24 8.87
N ALA A 88 0.99 13.42 10.19
CA ALA A 88 1.74 14.49 10.83
C ALA A 88 3.25 14.27 10.67
N GLN A 89 4.00 15.36 10.44
CA GLN A 89 5.45 15.32 10.24
C GLN A 89 6.25 14.53 11.31
N PRO A 90 6.01 14.69 12.63
CA PRO A 90 6.72 13.88 13.63
C PRO A 90 6.41 12.37 13.52
N HIS A 91 5.20 12.01 13.07
CA HIS A 91 4.83 10.62 12.82
C HIS A 91 5.60 10.07 11.62
N ILE A 92 5.68 10.84 10.53
CA ILE A 92 6.48 10.49 9.33
C ILE A 92 7.95 10.28 9.73
N THR A 93 8.55 11.18 10.50
CA THR A 93 9.94 11.04 10.95
C THR A 93 10.16 9.76 11.76
N LYS A 94 9.22 9.37 12.62
CA LYS A 94 9.31 8.11 13.38
C LYS A 94 9.26 6.90 12.44
N ILE A 95 8.34 6.90 11.49
CA ILE A 95 8.20 5.84 10.48
C ILE A 95 9.48 5.73 9.65
N LEU A 96 10.04 6.85 9.19
CA LEU A 96 11.29 6.86 8.43
C LEU A 96 12.45 6.22 9.19
N LYS A 97 12.59 6.51 10.50
CA LYS A 97 13.60 5.87 11.34
C LYS A 97 13.40 4.35 11.46
N VAL A 98 12.14 3.89 11.56
CA VAL A 98 11.83 2.45 11.57
C VAL A 98 12.19 1.80 10.24
N LEU A 99 11.83 2.43 9.12
CA LEU A 99 12.13 1.93 7.78
C LEU A 99 13.64 1.89 7.50
N GLU A 100 14.38 2.91 7.95
CA GLU A 100 15.84 2.98 7.87
C GLU A 100 16.50 1.89 8.73
N GLY A 101 16.03 1.70 9.97
CA GLY A 101 16.51 0.63 10.86
C GLY A 101 16.31 -0.77 10.27
N ARG A 102 15.26 -0.96 9.46
CA ARG A 102 14.99 -2.22 8.72
C ARG A 102 15.71 -2.28 7.37
N ARG A 103 16.52 -1.28 7.02
CA ARG A 103 17.24 -1.13 5.74
C ARG A 103 16.33 -1.24 4.51
N LEU A 104 15.07 -0.83 4.65
CA LEU A 104 14.07 -0.87 3.58
C LEU A 104 14.16 0.37 2.67
N VAL A 105 14.63 1.49 3.22
CA VAL A 105 14.79 2.77 2.51
C VAL A 105 16.18 3.32 2.76
N HIS A 106 16.75 3.97 1.74
CA HIS A 106 18.03 4.65 1.87
C HIS A 106 17.79 6.15 2.16
N PRO A 107 18.50 6.75 3.13
CA PRO A 107 18.27 8.14 3.53
C PRO A 107 18.49 9.16 2.40
N MET A 108 19.33 8.85 1.39
CA MET A 108 19.51 9.73 0.21
C MET A 108 18.24 9.95 -0.61
N CYS A 109 17.28 9.03 -0.58
CA CYS A 109 15.99 9.20 -1.27
C CYS A 109 15.06 10.16 -0.51
N ILE A 110 15.43 10.60 0.70
CA ILE A 110 14.59 11.39 1.58
C ILE A 110 15.28 12.74 1.81
N HIS A 111 14.72 13.79 1.22
CA HIS A 111 15.19 15.13 1.52
C HIS A 111 14.53 15.60 2.83
N TYR A 112 15.31 15.54 3.91
CA TYR A 112 14.92 16.09 5.21
C TYR A 112 14.89 17.60 5.10
N VAL A 113 13.69 18.19 5.14
CA VAL A 113 13.57 19.62 5.40
C VAL A 113 13.68 19.77 6.91
N VAL A 114 14.91 19.81 7.42
CA VAL A 114 15.18 20.24 8.79
C VAL A 114 15.07 21.76 8.76
N TRP A 115 13.89 22.30 9.06
CA TRP A 115 13.73 23.73 9.33
C TRP A 115 14.40 24.05 10.66
N GLY A 116 15.16 25.15 10.68
CA GLY A 116 15.51 25.86 11.91
C GLY A 116 14.30 26.54 12.54
#